data_AF-A0A2Z6PA72-F1
#
_entry.id   AF-A0A2Z6PA72-F1
#
_cell.length_a   1.000
_cell.length_b   1.000
_cell.length_c   1.000
_cell.angle_alpha   90.00
_cell.angle_beta   90.00
_cell.angle_gamma   90.00
#
_symmetry.space_group_name_H-M   'P 1'
#
loop_
_entity.id
_entity.type
_entity.pdbx_description
1 polymer ?
#
loop_
_entity_poly.entity_id
_entity_poly.type
_entity_poly.pdbx_seq_one_letter_code
_entity_poly.pdbx_strand_id
1 'polypeptide(L)'
;MNVEESKQKLSSLVEQQLDLNNKLQVSNEEISEYKTKLENVMAERTEMLMAIEELSRQRDVFNKRIMFSREKVDTEISNISEKSFYLREYTKDEIILATNNFSEYFRLKSGGDWSNVYRGNINHSNVAIKMLDSSTLALSQQDFQAKVNKQTRKN
;
A
#
# COMPACT_ATOMS: atom_id res chain seq x y z
N MET A 1 -85.47 17.12 -35.42
CA MET A 1 -84.43 16.26 -34.82
C MET A 1 -85.09 14.93 -34.46
N ASN A 2 -84.59 13.82 -34.99
CA ASN A 2 -85.23 12.51 -34.88
C ASN A 2 -84.88 11.87 -33.52
N VAL A 3 -85.87 11.33 -32.82
CA VAL A 3 -85.69 10.65 -31.51
C VAL A 3 -84.70 9.49 -31.63
N GLU A 4 -84.68 8.81 -32.77
CA GLU A 4 -83.82 7.66 -33.01
C GLU A 4 -82.33 8.04 -33.10
N GLU A 5 -82.00 9.14 -33.79
CA GLU A 5 -80.62 9.67 -33.85
C GLU A 5 -80.12 10.07 -32.46
N SER A 6 -81.02 10.57 -31.61
CA SER A 6 -80.66 10.99 -30.24
C SER A 6 -80.34 9.78 -29.35
N LYS A 7 -81.09 8.69 -29.49
CA LYS A 7 -80.81 7.41 -28.80
C LYS A 7 -79.49 6.80 -29.24
N GLN A 8 -79.21 6.78 -30.55
CA GLN A 8 -77.96 6.24 -31.08
C GLN A 8 -76.74 7.03 -30.58
N LYS A 9 -76.82 8.36 -30.57
CA LYS A 9 -75.76 9.20 -29.99
C LYS A 9 -75.54 8.92 -28.52
N LEU A 10 -76.61 8.76 -27.73
CA LEU A 10 -76.50 8.45 -26.31
C LEU A 10 -75.82 7.10 -26.08
N SER A 11 -76.20 6.05 -26.82
CA SER A 11 -75.54 4.74 -26.73
C SER A 11 -74.05 4.81 -27.07
N SER A 12 -73.70 5.51 -28.16
CA SER A 12 -72.30 5.72 -28.53
C SER A 12 -71.50 6.45 -27.46
N LEU A 13 -72.09 7.47 -26.81
CA LEU A 13 -71.45 8.23 -25.74
C LEU A 13 -71.21 7.37 -24.49
N VAL A 14 -72.16 6.48 -24.15
CA VAL A 14 -72.01 5.53 -23.04
C VAL A 14 -70.89 4.52 -23.32
N GLU A 15 -70.80 3.98 -24.54
CA GLU A 15 -69.69 3.09 -24.93
C GLU A 15 -68.34 3.79 -24.85
N GLN A 16 -68.25 5.05 -25.32
CA GLN A 16 -67.04 5.86 -25.19
C GLN A 16 -66.66 6.12 -23.72
N GLN A 17 -67.65 6.43 -22.87
CA GLN A 17 -67.42 6.64 -21.44
C GLN A 17 -66.87 5.38 -20.76
N LEU A 18 -67.37 4.21 -21.15
CA LEU A 18 -66.90 2.92 -20.64
C LEU A 18 -65.44 2.65 -21.07
N ASP A 19 -65.12 2.87 -22.35
CA ASP A 19 -63.75 2.69 -22.87
C ASP A 19 -62.75 3.63 -22.18
N LEU A 20 -63.10 4.91 -21.99
CA LEU A 20 -62.24 5.85 -21.26
C LEU A 20 -62.03 5.43 -19.80
N ASN A 21 -63.07 4.99 -19.10
CA ASN A 21 -62.94 4.53 -17.72
C ASN A 21 -62.04 3.29 -17.61
N ASN A 22 -62.16 2.33 -18.53
CA ASN A 22 -61.30 1.16 -18.57
C ASN A 22 -59.84 1.55 -18.83
N LYS A 23 -59.58 2.45 -19.78
CA LYS A 23 -58.23 2.96 -20.06
C LYS A 23 -57.64 3.70 -18.87
N LEU A 24 -58.45 4.50 -18.18
CA LEU A 24 -58.03 5.23 -16.98
C LEU A 24 -57.67 4.27 -15.85
N GLN A 25 -58.47 3.20 -15.65
CA GLN A 25 -58.19 2.19 -14.65
C GLN A 25 -56.86 1.48 -14.94
N VAL A 26 -56.66 1.00 -16.16
CA VAL A 26 -55.41 0.32 -16.56
C VAL A 26 -54.21 1.25 -16.37
N SER A 27 -54.31 2.50 -16.80
CA SER A 27 -53.22 3.47 -16.63
C SER A 27 -52.90 3.75 -15.16
N ASN A 28 -53.93 3.82 -14.29
CA ASN A 28 -53.71 3.99 -12.85
C ASN A 28 -53.01 2.79 -12.21
N GLU A 29 -53.37 1.57 -12.62
CA GLU A 29 -52.72 0.34 -12.16
C GLU A 29 -51.24 0.33 -12.58
N GLU A 30 -50.94 0.63 -13.84
CA GLU A 30 -49.57 0.75 -14.35
C GLU A 30 -48.76 1.82 -13.59
N ILE A 31 -49.34 3.01 -13.35
CA ILE A 31 -48.68 4.07 -12.58
C ILE A 31 -48.36 3.60 -11.15
N SER A 32 -49.28 2.88 -10.51
CA SER A 32 -49.08 2.33 -9.17
C SER A 32 -47.94 1.31 -9.14
N GLU A 33 -47.85 0.44 -10.14
CA GLU A 33 -46.75 -0.50 -10.28
C GLU A 33 -45.40 0.20 -10.47
N TYR A 34 -45.33 1.18 -11.38
CA TYR A 34 -44.09 1.92 -11.63
C TYR A 34 -43.66 2.72 -10.40
N LYS A 35 -44.61 3.31 -9.66
CA LYS A 35 -44.32 4.01 -8.41
C LYS A 35 -43.72 3.07 -7.37
N THR A 36 -44.29 1.87 -7.21
CA THR A 36 -43.76 0.86 -6.28
C THR A 36 -42.36 0.40 -6.68
N LYS A 37 -42.13 0.13 -7.98
CA LYS A 37 -40.80 -0.23 -8.49
C LYS A 37 -39.78 0.87 -8.24
N LEU A 38 -40.15 2.13 -8.47
CA LEU A 38 -39.29 3.28 -8.22
C LEU A 38 -38.93 3.41 -6.73
N GLU A 39 -39.91 3.21 -5.84
CA GLU A 39 -39.70 3.29 -4.39
C GLU A 39 -38.74 2.21 -3.89
N ASN A 40 -38.85 0.99 -4.41
CA ASN A 40 -37.90 -0.10 -4.11
C ASN A 40 -36.47 0.25 -4.57
N VAL A 41 -36.30 0.75 -5.79
CA VAL A 41 -34.98 1.16 -6.31
C VAL A 41 -34.40 2.32 -5.50
N MET A 42 -35.25 3.25 -5.05
CA MET A 42 -34.81 4.34 -4.17
C MET A 42 -34.37 3.86 -2.80
N ALA A 43 -35.03 2.84 -2.24
CA ALA A 43 -34.64 2.21 -0.98
C ALA A 43 -33.26 1.55 -1.12
N GLU A 44 -33.07 0.71 -2.15
CA GLU A 44 -31.78 0.06 -2.44
C GLU A 44 -30.65 1.08 -2.66
N ARG A 45 -30.93 2.16 -3.41
CA ARG A 45 -29.98 3.26 -3.61
C ARG A 45 -29.58 3.92 -2.30
N THR A 46 -30.52 4.10 -1.38
CA THR A 46 -30.28 4.72 -0.07
C THR A 46 -29.39 3.81 0.79
N GLU A 47 -29.67 2.51 0.82
CA GLU A 47 -28.83 1.52 1.50
C GLU A 47 -27.39 1.51 0.96
N MET A 48 -27.23 1.54 -0.36
CA MET A 48 -25.92 1.59 -1.00
C MET A 48 -25.13 2.87 -0.62
N LEU A 49 -25.79 4.03 -0.58
CA LEU A 49 -25.15 5.28 -0.17
C LEU A 49 -24.66 5.22 1.28
N MET A 50 -25.45 4.64 2.19
CA MET A 50 -25.02 4.43 3.57
C MET A 50 -23.80 3.51 3.65
N ALA A 51 -23.77 2.44 2.85
CA ALA A 51 -22.61 1.54 2.79
C ALA A 51 -21.35 2.24 2.25
N ILE A 52 -21.48 3.09 1.23
CA ILE A 52 -20.37 3.89 0.69
C ILE A 52 -19.83 4.86 1.73
N GLU A 53 -20.71 5.52 2.49
CA GLU A 53 -20.31 6.44 3.55
C GLU A 53 -19.53 5.72 4.66
N GLU A 54 -20.00 4.56 5.11
CA GLU A 54 -19.31 3.78 6.13
C GLU A 54 -17.95 3.26 5.64
N LEU A 55 -17.86 2.77 4.41
CA LEU A 55 -16.58 2.36 3.81
C LEU A 55 -15.60 3.53 3.69
N SER A 56 -16.10 4.72 3.34
CA SER A 56 -15.29 5.94 3.27
C SER A 56 -14.76 6.32 4.65
N ARG A 57 -15.60 6.24 5.69
CA ARG A 57 -15.20 6.46 7.08
C ARG A 57 -14.13 5.47 7.53
N GLN A 58 -14.30 4.18 7.22
CA GLN A 58 -13.32 3.13 7.54
C GLN A 58 -11.97 3.38 6.85
N ARG A 59 -12.00 3.72 5.56
CA ARG A 59 -10.80 4.09 4.78
C ARG A 59 -10.07 5.27 5.42
N ASP A 60 -10.80 6.30 5.83
CA ASP A 60 -10.21 7.50 6.42
C ASP A 60 -9.56 7.22 7.79
N VAL A 61 -10.17 6.37 8.62
CA VAL A 61 -9.56 5.90 9.88
C VAL A 61 -8.28 5.11 9.62
N PHE A 62 -8.29 4.20 8.65
CA PHE A 62 -7.12 3.42 8.28
C PHE A 62 -6.01 4.29 7.71
N ASN A 63 -6.35 5.25 6.84
CA ASN A 63 -5.41 6.22 6.28
C ASN A 63 -4.77 7.09 7.37
N LYS A 64 -5.55 7.56 8.36
CA LYS A 64 -5.01 8.29 9.52
C LYS A 64 -4.02 7.43 10.32
N ARG A 65 -4.31 6.13 10.50
CA ARG A 65 -3.39 5.20 11.17
C ARG A 65 -2.10 4.99 10.36
N ILE A 66 -2.22 4.82 9.04
CA ILE A 66 -1.05 4.71 8.16
C ILE A 66 -0.21 5.98 8.22
N MET A 67 -0.83 7.16 8.12
CA MET A 67 -0.11 8.43 8.19
C MET A 67 0.63 8.56 9.51
N PHE A 68 0.00 8.24 10.64
CA PHE A 68 0.65 8.30 11.94
C PHE A 68 1.89 7.38 12.02
N SER A 69 1.80 6.17 11.46
CA SER A 69 2.95 5.27 11.38
C SER A 69 4.03 5.79 10.43
N ARG A 70 3.65 6.38 9.29
CA ARG A 70 4.61 6.98 8.34
C ARG A 70 5.31 8.20 8.93
N GLU A 71 4.58 9.11 9.58
CA GLU A 71 5.12 10.30 10.20
C GLU A 71 6.08 9.96 11.34
N LYS A 72 5.78 8.90 12.12
CA LYS A 72 6.73 8.35 13.10
C LYS A 72 7.96 7.74 12.45
N VAL A 73 7.77 6.96 11.38
CA VAL A 73 8.87 6.37 10.62
C VAL A 73 9.72 7.45 9.95
N ASP A 74 9.16 8.52 9.40
CA ASP A 74 9.92 9.61 8.78
C ASP A 74 10.66 10.46 9.82
N THR A 75 10.08 10.63 11.02
CA THR A 75 10.74 11.31 12.16
C THR A 75 11.83 10.43 12.78
N GLU A 76 11.63 9.12 12.87
CA GLU A 76 12.65 8.18 13.34
C GLU A 76 13.74 7.96 12.27
N ILE A 77 13.38 7.86 10.99
CA ILE A 77 14.33 7.77 9.86
C ILE A 77 15.10 9.08 9.71
N SER A 78 14.53 10.26 9.95
CA SER A 78 15.32 11.50 9.92
C SER A 78 16.35 11.53 11.05
N ASN A 79 15.97 11.08 12.26
CA ASN A 79 16.90 10.90 13.38
C ASN A 79 17.93 9.76 13.18
N ILE A 80 17.57 8.70 12.43
CA ILE A 80 18.47 7.59 12.05
C ILE A 80 19.32 7.95 10.83
N SER A 81 18.86 8.83 9.94
CA SER A 81 19.59 9.34 8.77
C SER A 81 20.75 10.23 9.21
N GLU A 82 20.58 11.00 10.29
CA GLU A 82 21.70 11.65 10.99
C GLU A 82 22.69 10.64 11.61
N LYS A 83 22.25 9.41 11.87
CA LYS A 83 23.06 8.29 12.39
C LYS A 83 23.19 7.15 11.39
N SER A 84 23.33 7.52 10.13
CA SER A 84 23.42 6.61 8.99
C SER A 84 24.66 5.71 9.15
N PHE A 85 24.41 4.40 9.22
CA PHE A 85 25.41 3.34 9.16
C PHE A 85 25.97 3.23 7.73
N TYR A 86 26.65 4.29 7.26
CA TYR A 86 27.41 4.23 6.02
C TYR A 86 28.58 3.27 6.17
N LEU A 87 28.82 2.45 5.14
CA LEU A 87 30.06 1.72 5.00
C LEU A 87 31.20 2.75 4.92
N ARG A 88 31.94 2.91 6.01
CA ARG A 88 33.07 3.84 6.09
C ARG A 88 34.27 3.21 5.39
N GLU A 89 34.82 3.91 4.42
CA GLU A 89 36.14 3.57 3.87
C GLU A 89 37.21 3.93 4.90
N TYR A 90 38.08 2.98 5.20
CA TYR A 90 39.23 3.19 6.08
C TYR A 90 40.51 3.21 5.26
N THR A 91 41.35 4.19 5.55
CA THR A 91 42.69 4.29 4.98
C THR A 91 43.58 3.17 5.53
N LYS A 92 44.60 2.79 4.76
CA LYS A 92 45.59 1.79 5.19
C LYS A 92 46.24 2.18 6.52
N ASP A 93 46.56 3.45 6.69
CA ASP A 93 47.24 3.96 7.88
C ASP A 93 46.35 3.89 9.12
N GLU A 94 45.04 4.18 9.00
CA GLU A 94 44.07 3.99 10.09
C GLU A 94 44.05 2.52 10.56
N ILE A 95 44.07 1.57 9.62
CA ILE A 95 44.07 0.14 9.94
C ILE A 95 45.38 -0.32 10.59
N ILE A 96 46.52 0.20 10.13
CA ILE A 96 47.84 -0.07 10.71
C ILE A 96 47.90 0.45 12.15
N LEU A 97 47.46 1.69 12.38
CA LEU A 97 47.43 2.27 13.72
C LEU A 97 46.50 1.50 14.65
N ALA A 98 45.30 1.15 14.17
CA ALA A 98 44.30 0.43 14.94
C ALA A 98 44.77 -0.95 15.41
N THR A 99 45.63 -1.62 14.62
CA THR A 99 46.12 -2.99 14.88
C THR A 99 47.53 -3.03 15.45
N ASN A 100 48.12 -1.88 15.78
CA ASN A 100 49.54 -1.76 16.15
C ASN A 100 50.46 -2.47 15.14
N ASN A 101 50.34 -2.07 13.87
CA ASN A 101 51.05 -2.65 12.74
C ASN A 101 50.87 -4.16 12.60
N PHE A 102 49.62 -4.64 12.72
CA PHE A 102 49.26 -6.07 12.64
C PHE A 102 50.05 -6.96 13.62
N SER A 103 50.29 -6.45 14.82
CA SER A 103 51.03 -7.20 15.84
C SER A 103 50.33 -8.52 16.19
N GLU A 104 51.09 -9.62 16.31
CA GLU A 104 50.57 -10.92 16.71
C GLU A 104 49.85 -10.90 18.07
N TYR A 105 50.22 -9.97 18.96
CA TYR A 105 49.52 -9.76 20.24
C TYR A 105 48.04 -9.39 20.08
N PHE A 106 47.67 -8.80 18.94
CA PHE A 106 46.30 -8.44 18.61
C PHE A 106 45.62 -9.48 17.72
N ARG A 107 46.28 -10.57 17.36
CA ARG A 107 45.72 -11.59 16.47
C ARG A 107 44.69 -12.45 17.23
N LEU A 108 43.46 -12.43 16.74
CA LEU A 108 42.33 -13.17 17.33
C LEU A 108 42.25 -14.60 16.79
N LYS A 109 42.62 -14.81 15.53
CA LYS A 109 42.61 -16.14 14.90
C LYS A 109 43.79 -16.33 13.97
N SER A 110 44.38 -17.51 14.07
CA SER A 110 45.34 -18.07 13.11
C SER A 110 44.87 -19.48 12.72
N GLY A 111 44.68 -19.74 11.42
CA GLY A 111 44.46 -21.10 10.88
C GLY A 111 43.02 -21.50 10.50
N GLY A 112 42.92 -22.31 9.44
CA GLY A 112 41.69 -22.93 8.89
C GLY A 112 41.46 -22.54 7.43
N ASP A 113 41.23 -21.24 7.20
CA ASP A 113 40.81 -20.70 5.90
C ASP A 113 41.65 -19.46 5.50
N TRP A 114 42.94 -19.45 5.89
CA TRP A 114 43.97 -18.44 5.56
C TRP A 114 43.53 -16.96 5.58
N SER A 115 42.72 -16.56 6.56
CA SER A 115 42.40 -15.15 6.78
C SER A 115 42.77 -14.76 8.20
N ASN A 116 43.68 -13.78 8.29
CA ASN A 116 44.15 -13.28 9.57
C ASN A 116 43.14 -12.28 10.12
N VAL A 117 42.69 -12.52 11.35
CA VAL A 117 41.78 -11.60 12.03
C VAL A 117 42.51 -10.95 13.19
N TYR A 118 42.58 -9.63 13.16
CA TYR A 118 43.21 -8.82 14.20
C TYR A 118 42.15 -8.05 14.98
N ARG A 119 42.38 -7.89 16.27
CA ARG A 119 41.67 -6.92 17.10
C ARG A 119 42.22 -5.53 16.77
N GLY A 120 41.33 -4.62 16.40
CA GLY A 120 41.65 -3.22 16.20
C GLY A 120 40.92 -2.32 17.19
N ASN A 121 41.45 -1.13 17.41
CA ASN A 121 40.72 -0.04 18.08
C ASN A 121 40.65 1.17 17.14
N ILE A 122 39.46 1.51 16.68
CA ILE A 122 39.19 2.64 15.79
C ILE A 122 38.18 3.54 16.51
N ASN A 123 38.48 4.82 16.72
CA ASN A 123 37.60 5.78 17.38
C ASN A 123 37.01 5.25 18.71
N HIS A 124 37.87 4.68 19.56
CA HIS A 124 37.51 4.07 20.85
C HIS A 124 36.55 2.87 20.75
N SER A 125 36.34 2.33 19.55
CA SER A 125 35.53 1.14 19.30
C SER A 125 36.44 -0.06 19.01
N ASN A 126 36.23 -1.15 19.75
CA ASN A 126 36.91 -2.42 19.46
C ASN A 126 36.29 -3.04 18.20
N VAL A 127 37.14 -3.36 17.22
CA VAL A 127 36.73 -3.94 15.94
C VAL A 127 37.53 -5.22 15.64
N ALA A 128 36.97 -6.08 14.80
CA ALA A 128 37.69 -7.22 14.22
C ALA A 128 38.03 -6.91 12.76
N ILE A 129 39.33 -6.84 12.47
CA ILE A 129 39.86 -6.52 11.14
C ILE A 129 40.30 -7.82 10.48
N LYS A 130 39.57 -8.23 9.45
CA LYS A 130 39.85 -9.44 8.69
C LYS A 130 40.69 -9.11 7.46
N MET A 131 41.94 -9.54 7.47
CA MET A 131 42.86 -9.47 6.34
C MET A 131 42.56 -10.61 5.36
N LEU A 132 42.62 -10.27 4.09
CA LEU A 132 42.34 -11.15 2.96
C LEU A 132 43.61 -11.22 2.10
N ASP A 133 44.14 -12.42 1.89
CA ASP A 133 45.40 -12.61 1.15
C ASP A 133 45.16 -12.58 -0.37
N SER A 134 45.90 -11.73 -1.09
CA SER A 134 45.77 -11.54 -2.54
C SER A 134 46.06 -12.80 -3.37
N SER A 135 46.76 -13.78 -2.82
CA SER A 135 47.09 -15.06 -3.50
C SER A 135 45.97 -16.10 -3.42
N THR A 136 45.06 -15.99 -2.45
CA THR A 136 43.95 -16.95 -2.24
C THR A 136 42.63 -16.43 -2.79
N LEU A 137 42.52 -15.12 -2.97
CA LEU A 137 41.37 -14.45 -3.54
C LEU A 137 41.73 -13.97 -4.94
N ALA A 138 41.67 -14.88 -5.90
CA ALA A 138 41.27 -14.53 -7.26
C ALA A 138 39.79 -14.08 -7.27
N LEU A 139 39.39 -13.21 -6.34
CA LEU A 139 38.18 -12.44 -6.47
C LEU A 139 38.47 -11.47 -7.59
N SER A 140 37.77 -11.64 -8.71
CA SER A 140 37.62 -10.52 -9.62
C SER A 140 37.14 -9.31 -8.79
N GLN A 141 37.52 -8.10 -9.16
CA GLN A 141 37.00 -6.88 -8.51
C GLN A 141 35.46 -6.93 -8.36
N GLN A 142 34.80 -7.64 -9.27
CA GLN A 142 33.36 -7.92 -9.27
C GLN A 142 32.89 -8.77 -8.07
N ASP A 143 33.65 -9.76 -7.60
CA ASP A 143 33.26 -10.58 -6.44
C ASP A 143 33.41 -9.82 -5.11
N PHE A 144 34.46 -9.00 -5.01
CA PHE A 144 34.62 -8.07 -3.89
C PHE A 144 33.44 -7.09 -3.83
N GLN A 145 33.11 -6.47 -4.96
CA GLN A 145 31.97 -5.56 -5.08
C GLN A 145 30.64 -6.26 -4.82
N ALA A 146 30.46 -7.51 -5.27
CA ALA A 146 29.25 -8.28 -5.00
C ALA A 146 29.06 -8.55 -3.49
N LYS A 147 30.15 -8.78 -2.75
CA LYS A 147 30.08 -8.97 -1.29
C LYS A 147 29.74 -7.68 -0.56
N VAL A 148 30.37 -6.56 -0.95
CA VAL A 148 30.03 -5.23 -0.43
C VAL A 148 28.54 -4.93 -0.66
N ASN A 149 28.05 -5.13 -1.88
CA ASN A 149 26.66 -4.87 -2.26
C ASN A 149 25.64 -5.79 -1.55
N LYS A 150 25.98 -7.07 -1.31
CA LYS A 150 25.12 -7.98 -0.52
C LYS A 150 24.99 -7.52 0.92
N GLN A 151 26.04 -6.94 1.51
CA GLN A 151 25.99 -6.41 2.86
C GLN A 151 25.12 -5.14 2.94
N THR A 152 25.10 -4.32 1.88
CA THR A 152 24.26 -3.13 1.77
C THR A 152 22.78 -3.44 1.59
N ARG A 153 22.41 -4.56 0.94
CA ARG A 153 21.00 -4.91 0.62
C ARG A 153 20.27 -5.70 1.70
N LYS A 154 20.95 -6.14 2.76
CA LYS A 154 20.35 -6.92 3.86
C LYS A 154 19.83 -6.06 5.02
N ASN A 155 19.92 -4.74 4.91
CA ASN A 155 19.46 -3.78 5.91
C ASN A 155 18.35 -2.91 5.33
#